data_AF-A0AA87YY79-F1
#
_entry.id   AF-A0AA87YY79-F1
#
_cell.length_a   1.000
_cell.length_b   1.000
_cell.length_c   1.000
_cell.angle_alpha   90.00
_cell.angle_beta   90.00
_cell.angle_gamma   90.00
#
_symmetry.space_group_name_H-M   'P 1'
#
loop_
_entity.id
_entity.type
_entity.pdbx_description
1 polymer ?
#
loop_
_entity_poly.entity_id
_entity_poly.type
_entity_poly.pdbx_seq_one_letter_code
_entity_poly.pdbx_strand_id
1 'polypeptide(L)'
;MAKLAEYHNLIQSFEAEIPVPVLSSKEGGPETFRGVFIRAPAIVEVGPEVQVLADYPASSNKETDSNSAVGGQERKTGSEDRVIVAVRQGNLLGTAFHPELTADTRWHSYFLKMIGEVGEGSSSSVVAVEADSSLKQPRIDLPVFQ
;
A
#
# COMPACT_ATOMS: atom_id res chain seq x y z
N MET A 1 -8.16 6.83 10.88
CA MET A 1 -9.12 6.17 9.95
C MET A 1 -8.89 6.75 8.55
N ALA A 2 -8.79 5.90 7.52
CA ALA A 2 -8.68 6.35 6.12
C ALA A 2 -10.03 6.13 5.42
N LYS A 3 -10.41 7.06 4.55
CA LYS A 3 -11.65 6.99 3.76
C LYS A 3 -11.32 6.54 2.34
N LEU A 4 -11.94 5.44 1.94
CA LEU A 4 -11.85 4.90 0.58
C LEU A 4 -12.97 5.50 -0.27
N ALA A 5 -12.66 5.90 -1.49
CA ALA A 5 -13.67 6.21 -2.50
C ALA A 5 -13.63 5.17 -3.62
N GLU A 6 -14.82 4.72 -4.01
CA GLU A 6 -15.02 3.93 -5.22
C GLU A 6 -15.07 4.88 -6.42
N TYR A 7 -13.92 5.11 -7.04
CA TYR A 7 -13.87 5.79 -8.32
C TYR A 7 -14.31 4.81 -9.40
N HIS A 8 -15.48 5.06 -9.99
CA HIS A 8 -16.16 4.19 -10.96
C HIS A 8 -15.37 4.04 -12.29
N ASN A 9 -14.26 4.77 -12.44
CA ASN A 9 -13.31 4.74 -13.54
C ASN A 9 -11.95 4.07 -13.18
N LEU A 10 -11.78 3.51 -11.96
CA LEU A 10 -10.62 2.71 -11.54
C LEU A 10 -10.89 1.19 -11.53
N ILE A 11 -11.72 0.74 -12.48
CA ILE A 11 -11.90 -0.69 -12.84
C ILE A 11 -10.73 -1.18 -13.73
N GLN A 12 -9.77 -0.32 -14.07
CA GLN A 12 -8.63 -0.71 -14.91
C GLN A 12 -7.53 -1.30 -14.03
N SER A 13 -7.22 -2.58 -14.26
CA SER A 13 -5.96 -3.14 -13.78
C SER A 13 -4.82 -2.47 -14.54
N PHE A 14 -3.87 -1.87 -13.84
CA PHE A 14 -2.72 -1.22 -14.47
C PHE A 14 -1.48 -1.38 -13.61
N GLU A 15 -0.34 -1.06 -14.21
CA GLU A 15 0.94 -1.06 -13.55
C GLU A 15 1.58 0.31 -13.70
N ALA A 16 2.18 0.83 -12.63
CA ALA A 16 2.82 2.13 -12.65
C ALA A 16 4.04 2.20 -11.72
N GLU A 17 4.99 3.07 -12.07
CA GLU A 17 6.07 3.43 -11.15
C GLU A 17 5.56 4.45 -10.12
N ILE A 18 5.66 4.09 -8.85
CA ILE A 18 5.23 4.88 -7.71
C ILE A 18 6.49 5.38 -6.98
N PRO A 19 6.59 6.68 -6.66
CA PRO A 19 7.65 7.18 -5.79
C PRO A 19 7.45 6.65 -4.36
N VAL A 20 8.49 6.05 -3.79
CA VAL A 20 8.50 5.45 -2.45
C VAL A 20 9.72 5.90 -1.63
N PRO A 21 9.88 7.22 -1.38
CA PRO A 21 11.07 7.76 -0.72
C PRO A 21 11.24 7.22 0.72
N VAL A 22 10.13 6.99 1.42
CA VAL A 22 10.14 6.44 2.78
C VAL A 22 10.66 5.00 2.80
N LEU A 23 10.26 4.20 1.79
CA LEU A 23 10.69 2.81 1.68
C LEU A 23 12.17 2.74 1.29
N SER A 24 12.61 3.55 0.34
CA SER A 24 14.04 3.65 -0.04
C SER A 24 14.92 4.05 1.14
N SER A 25 14.48 5.00 1.96
CA SER A 25 15.23 5.43 3.14
C SER A 25 15.37 4.34 4.23
N LYS A 26 14.40 3.42 4.33
CA LYS A 26 14.35 2.40 5.39
C LYS A 26 14.90 1.03 4.97
N GLU A 27 14.62 0.62 3.73
CA GLU A 27 15.03 -0.68 3.18
C GLU A 27 16.21 -0.58 2.22
N GLY A 28 16.55 0.63 1.76
CA GLY A 28 17.47 0.84 0.65
C GLY A 28 16.82 0.59 -0.72
N GLY A 29 17.58 0.85 -1.78
CA GLY A 29 17.17 0.58 -3.17
C GLY A 29 16.63 1.80 -3.93
N PRO A 30 15.96 1.59 -5.08
CA PRO A 30 15.50 2.68 -5.95
C PRO A 30 14.43 3.54 -5.27
N GLU A 31 14.36 4.83 -5.61
CA GLU A 31 13.34 5.74 -5.07
C GLU A 31 11.93 5.46 -5.61
N THR A 32 11.80 4.58 -6.60
CA THR A 32 10.53 4.15 -7.19
C THR A 32 10.26 2.67 -6.92
N PHE A 33 8.99 2.30 -7.03
CA PHE A 33 8.47 0.94 -6.91
C PHE A 33 7.44 0.70 -8.01
N ARG A 34 7.51 -0.44 -8.69
CA ARG A 34 6.50 -0.84 -9.68
C ARG A 34 5.27 -1.38 -8.96
N GLY A 35 4.21 -0.58 -8.83
CA GLY A 35 2.95 -1.01 -8.25
C GLY A 35 2.03 -1.66 -9.27
N VAL A 36 1.54 -2.86 -8.95
CA VAL A 36 0.50 -3.57 -9.72
C VAL A 36 -0.85 -3.33 -9.06
N PHE A 37 -1.74 -2.63 -9.73
CA PHE A 37 -3.06 -2.27 -9.22
C PHE A 37 -4.11 -3.16 -9.88
N ILE A 38 -4.89 -3.89 -9.08
CA ILE A 38 -5.98 -4.75 -9.57
C ILE A 38 -7.25 -4.34 -8.85
N ARG A 39 -8.12 -3.59 -9.55
CA ARG A 39 -9.39 -3.09 -9.00
C ARG A 39 -9.20 -2.39 -7.64
N ALA A 40 -8.16 -1.56 -7.57
CA ALA A 40 -7.73 -0.95 -6.33
C ALA A 40 -8.64 0.21 -5.90
N PRO A 41 -9.06 0.28 -4.62
CA PRO A 41 -9.77 1.44 -4.12
C PRO A 41 -8.82 2.64 -3.97
N ALA A 42 -9.32 3.85 -4.23
CA ALA A 42 -8.56 5.09 -4.03
C ALA A 42 -8.74 5.59 -2.60
N ILE A 43 -7.64 5.89 -1.89
CA ILE A 43 -7.69 6.56 -0.59
C ILE A 43 -7.80 8.07 -0.86
N VAL A 44 -8.90 8.68 -0.42
CA VAL A 44 -9.21 10.10 -0.66
C VAL A 44 -9.00 10.95 0.59
N GLU A 45 -9.05 10.34 1.78
CA GLU A 45 -8.89 11.04 3.04
C GLU A 45 -8.14 10.16 4.05
N VAL A 46 -7.28 10.79 4.85
CA VAL A 46 -6.53 10.14 5.93
C VAL A 46 -6.70 10.92 7.22
N GLY A 47 -6.93 10.20 8.32
CA GLY A 47 -6.98 10.79 9.65
C GLY A 47 -5.59 11.18 10.17
N PRO A 48 -5.51 11.97 11.27
CA PRO A 48 -4.26 12.56 11.76
C PRO A 48 -3.21 11.55 12.25
N GLU A 49 -3.64 10.34 12.63
CA GLU A 49 -2.76 9.26 13.10
C GLU A 49 -2.21 8.38 11.96
N VAL A 50 -2.61 8.65 10.71
CA VAL A 50 -2.23 7.86 9.55
C VAL A 50 -1.04 8.51 8.85
N GLN A 51 0.05 7.76 8.73
CA GLN A 51 1.22 8.16 7.96
C GLN A 51 1.04 7.74 6.50
N VAL A 52 1.10 8.70 5.58
CA VAL A 52 1.15 8.42 4.13
C VAL A 52 2.56 7.98 3.75
N LEU A 53 2.67 6.84 3.09
CA LEU A 53 3.95 6.27 2.66
C LEU A 53 4.21 6.47 1.17
N ALA A 54 3.15 6.49 0.36
CA ALA A 54 3.23 6.70 -1.08
C ALA A 54 1.94 7.28 -1.65
N ASP A 55 2.07 8.12 -2.67
CA ASP A 55 0.99 8.69 -3.46
C ASP A 55 1.29 8.55 -4.96
N TYR A 56 0.25 8.66 -5.78
CA TYR A 56 0.33 8.53 -7.24
C TYR A 56 -0.54 9.60 -7.92
N PRO A 57 -0.06 10.29 -8.97
CA PRO A 57 -0.88 11.25 -9.70
C PRO A 57 -2.06 10.53 -10.39
N ALA A 58 -3.28 10.91 -10.02
CA ALA A 58 -4.47 10.47 -10.73
C ALA A 58 -4.58 11.26 -12.03
N SER A 59 -4.22 10.61 -13.14
CA SER A 59 -4.57 11.08 -14.48
C SER A 59 -6.09 10.97 -14.61
N SER A 60 -6.83 12.00 -14.19
CA SER A 60 -8.19 12.16 -14.69
C SER A 60 -8.05 12.29 -16.21
N ASN A 61 -8.56 11.31 -16.95
CA ASN A 61 -8.83 11.50 -18.37
C ASN A 61 -9.89 12.62 -18.45
N LYS A 62 -9.44 13.88 -18.41
CA LYS A 62 -10.19 14.99 -18.99
C LYS A 62 -10.11 14.77 -20.49
N GLU A 63 -11.03 13.96 -21.02
CA GLU A 63 -11.42 14.10 -22.40
C GLU A 63 -11.76 15.58 -22.60
N THR A 64 -11.00 16.21 -23.48
CA THR A 64 -11.11 17.62 -23.80
C THR A 64 -12.34 17.77 -24.67
N ASP A 65 -13.52 17.81 -24.05
CA ASP A 65 -14.71 18.31 -24.71
C ASP A 65 -14.58 19.83 -24.79
N SER A 66 -14.26 20.26 -26.00
CA SER A 66 -14.16 21.65 -26.36
C SER A 66 -15.53 22.34 -26.24
N ASN A 67 -15.52 23.54 -25.64
CA ASN A 67 -16.60 24.55 -25.53
C ASN A 67 -17.75 24.31 -24.54
N SER A 68 -17.76 25.06 -23.42
CA SER A 68 -18.54 26.32 -23.35
C SER A 68 -18.50 26.99 -21.97
N ALA A 69 -18.15 28.28 -22.00
CA ALA A 69 -18.68 29.39 -21.22
C ALA A 69 -18.72 29.33 -19.67
N VAL A 70 -17.79 30.11 -19.10
CA VAL A 70 -17.99 31.18 -18.08
C VAL A 70 -18.96 30.92 -16.92
N GLY A 71 -18.40 30.97 -15.70
CA GLY A 71 -19.09 31.56 -14.55
C GLY A 71 -18.70 30.97 -13.19
N GLY A 72 -18.19 31.84 -12.30
CA GLY A 72 -18.41 31.70 -10.84
C GLY A 72 -17.30 31.03 -10.03
N GLN A 73 -16.79 31.79 -9.06
CA GLN A 73 -15.80 31.43 -8.05
C GLN A 73 -16.27 30.29 -7.13
N GLU A 74 -15.34 29.44 -6.69
CA GLU A 74 -15.05 29.22 -5.27
C GLU A 74 -13.72 28.46 -5.12
N ARG A 75 -12.91 28.91 -4.15
CA ARG A 75 -11.53 28.45 -3.94
C ARG A 75 -11.52 26.97 -3.51
N LYS A 76 -10.98 26.09 -4.35
CA LYS A 76 -10.31 24.86 -3.89
C LYS A 76 -8.88 24.92 -4.41
N THR A 77 -7.93 24.95 -3.47
CA THR A 77 -6.50 24.88 -3.75
C THR A 77 -6.23 23.72 -4.71
N GLY A 78 -5.83 24.06 -5.94
CA GLY A 78 -5.47 23.08 -6.95
C GLY A 78 -4.15 22.44 -6.56
N SER A 79 -4.20 21.38 -5.77
CA SER A 79 -3.18 20.34 -5.81
C SER A 79 -3.60 19.39 -6.92
N GLU A 80 -2.69 19.06 -7.83
CA GLU A 80 -2.82 17.94 -8.76
C GLU A 80 -3.54 16.77 -8.05
N ASP A 81 -4.58 16.19 -8.65
CA ASP A 81 -5.33 15.09 -8.01
C ASP A 81 -4.37 13.92 -7.78
N ARG A 82 -3.77 13.83 -6.59
CA ARG A 82 -2.88 12.74 -6.18
C ARG A 82 -3.69 11.80 -5.30
N VAL A 83 -3.65 10.51 -5.63
CA VAL A 83 -4.32 9.46 -4.87
C VAL A 83 -3.30 8.81 -3.95
N ILE A 84 -3.68 8.61 -2.70
CA ILE A 84 -2.85 7.90 -1.73
C ILE A 84 -2.95 6.40 -2.02
N VAL A 85 -1.80 5.73 -2.13
CA VAL A 85 -1.72 4.31 -2.52
C VAL A 85 -1.03 3.43 -1.48
N ALA A 86 -0.34 4.02 -0.50
CA ALA A 86 0.17 3.29 0.66
C ALA A 86 0.11 4.14 1.94
N VAL A 87 -0.34 3.53 3.02
CA VAL A 87 -0.51 4.16 4.33
C VAL A 87 -0.07 3.24 5.46
N ARG A 88 0.34 3.83 6.59
CA ARG A 88 0.62 3.14 7.85
C ARG A 88 -0.14 3.79 8.99
N GLN A 89 -0.73 2.99 9.87
CA GLN A 89 -1.27 3.44 11.14
C GLN A 89 -0.85 2.45 12.24
N GLY A 90 0.10 2.84 13.09
CA GLY A 90 0.66 1.95 14.11
C GLY A 90 1.30 0.69 13.50
N ASN A 91 0.75 -0.47 13.85
CA ASN A 91 1.14 -1.79 13.34
C ASN A 91 0.37 -2.22 12.08
N LEU A 92 -0.49 -1.37 11.53
CA LEU A 92 -1.22 -1.63 10.29
C LEU A 92 -0.49 -0.99 9.11
N LEU A 93 -0.28 -1.78 8.06
CA LEU A 93 0.19 -1.33 6.75
C LEU A 93 -0.91 -1.60 5.72
N GLY A 94 -1.32 -0.57 4.98
CA GLY A 94 -2.30 -0.69 3.91
C GLY A 94 -1.70 -0.26 2.58
N THR A 95 -1.83 -1.10 1.55
CA THR A 95 -1.42 -0.82 0.17
C THR A 95 -2.61 -0.99 -0.76
N ALA A 96 -2.75 -0.10 -1.75
CA ALA A 96 -3.74 -0.20 -2.81
C ALA A 96 -3.23 -1.05 -3.99
N PHE A 97 -1.94 -1.39 -4.02
CA PHE A 97 -1.31 -2.27 -5.00
C PHE A 97 -0.96 -3.62 -4.38
N HIS A 98 -0.59 -4.55 -5.26
CA HIS A 98 -0.21 -5.93 -4.97
C HIS A 98 1.32 -6.08 -5.03
N PRO A 99 2.06 -5.83 -3.94
CA PRO A 99 3.52 -5.95 -3.94
C PRO A 99 4.02 -7.38 -4.19
N GLU A 100 3.21 -8.39 -3.89
CA GLU A 100 3.48 -9.82 -4.12
C GLU A 100 3.57 -10.20 -5.60
N LEU A 101 2.97 -9.40 -6.49
CA LEU A 101 3.03 -9.60 -7.94
C LEU A 101 4.30 -8.99 -8.56
N THR A 102 5.20 -8.47 -7.72
CA THR A 102 6.45 -7.84 -8.12
C THR A 102 7.62 -8.61 -7.53
N ALA A 103 8.80 -8.51 -8.14
CA ALA A 103 10.02 -9.12 -7.60
C ALA A 103 10.61 -8.34 -6.41
N ASP A 104 10.07 -7.15 -6.10
CA ASP A 104 10.61 -6.25 -5.09
C ASP A 104 9.99 -6.55 -3.72
N THR A 105 10.83 -7.06 -2.82
CA THR A 105 10.42 -7.51 -1.49
C THR A 105 10.48 -6.43 -0.41
N ARG A 106 10.83 -5.18 -0.76
CA ARG A 106 11.03 -4.11 0.24
C ARG A 106 9.78 -3.84 1.07
N TRP A 107 8.58 -3.89 0.48
CA TRP A 107 7.33 -3.75 1.23
C TRP A 107 7.12 -4.88 2.24
N HIS A 108 7.51 -6.11 1.90
CA HIS A 108 7.43 -7.26 2.80
C HIS A 108 8.44 -7.12 3.94
N SER A 109 9.69 -6.76 3.63
CA SER A 109 10.73 -6.49 4.63
C SER A 109 10.33 -5.36 5.57
N TYR A 110 9.75 -4.29 5.02
CA TYR A 110 9.22 -3.17 5.80
C TYR A 110 8.13 -3.63 6.77
N PHE A 111 7.17 -4.42 6.30
CA PHE A 111 6.11 -4.99 7.14
C PHE A 111 6.67 -5.86 8.28
N LEU A 112 7.65 -6.72 7.99
CA LEU A 112 8.28 -7.58 9.01
C LEU A 112 9.01 -6.76 10.09
N LYS A 113 9.70 -5.68 9.70
CA LYS A 113 10.36 -4.78 10.67
C LYS A 113 9.35 -4.09 11.58
N MET A 114 8.16 -3.75 11.09
CA MET A 114 7.11 -3.17 11.94
C MET A 114 6.71 -4.11 13.09
N ILE A 115 6.83 -5.43 12.93
CA ILE A 115 6.49 -6.42 13.98
C ILE A 115 7.46 -6.28 15.18
N GLY A 116 8.72 -5.95 14.92
CA GLY A 116 9.73 -5.74 15.98
C GLY A 116 9.54 -4.42 16.75
N GLU A 117 8.88 -3.43 16.15
CA GLU A 117 8.59 -2.14 16.79
C GLU A 117 7.39 -2.20 17.77
N VAL A 118 6.63 -3.31 17.80
CA VAL A 118 5.46 -3.52 18.69
C VAL A 118 5.88 -3.83 20.16
N GLY A 119 7.19 -3.87 20.43
CA GLY A 119 7.79 -4.39 21.66
C GLY A 119 7.72 -3.55 22.94
N GLU A 120 7.06 -2.39 22.99
CA GLU A 120 6.94 -1.61 24.24
C GLU A 120 5.51 -1.49 24.80
N GLY A 121 4.50 -2.12 24.17
CA GLY A 121 3.09 -1.93 24.59
C GLY A 121 2.17 -3.15 24.57
N SER A 122 2.62 -4.34 24.17
CA SER A 122 1.79 -5.55 24.22
C SER A 122 2.59 -6.75 24.69
N SER A 123 2.44 -7.04 25.99
CA SER A 123 2.84 -8.29 26.62
C SER A 123 2.01 -9.44 26.02
N SER A 124 2.47 -10.02 24.91
CA SER A 124 2.06 -11.37 24.51
C SER A 124 3.10 -12.35 25.03
N SER A 125 2.62 -13.21 25.93
CA SER A 125 3.33 -14.36 26.48
C SER A 125 3.86 -15.26 25.36
N VAL A 126 5.15 -15.15 25.04
CA VAL A 126 5.86 -16.15 24.28
C VAL A 126 6.37 -17.22 25.27
N VAL A 127 5.74 -18.39 25.23
CA VAL A 127 6.32 -19.60 25.81
C VAL A 127 7.53 -19.97 24.96
N ALA A 128 8.71 -19.94 25.56
CA ALA A 128 9.93 -20.42 24.94
C ALA A 128 9.82 -21.94 24.74
N VAL A 129 9.86 -22.38 23.49
CA VAL A 129 10.15 -23.79 23.17
C VAL A 129 11.60 -23.81 22.71
N GLU A 130 12.44 -24.41 23.55
CA GLU A 130 13.87 -24.57 23.34
C GLU A 130 14.16 -25.39 22.08
N ALA A 131 15.27 -25.03 21.44
CA ALA A 131 15.77 -25.65 20.23
C ALA A 131 16.23 -27.09 20.49
N ASP A 132 15.60 -28.06 19.81
CA ASP A 132 16.25 -29.33 19.50
C ASP A 132 16.53 -29.41 18.00
N SER A 133 17.82 -29.58 17.72
CA SER A 133 18.42 -29.80 16.42
C SER A 133 17.99 -31.15 15.83
N SER A 134 17.00 -31.16 14.93
CA SER A 134 16.86 -32.24 13.94
C SER A 134 15.94 -31.84 12.79
N LEU A 135 16.52 -31.86 11.58
CA LEU A 135 15.80 -31.71 10.32
C LEU A 135 14.68 -32.76 10.21
N LYS A 136 13.42 -32.32 10.20
CA LYS A 136 12.31 -33.04 9.56
C LYS A 136 11.46 -32.04 8.79
N GLN A 137 11.55 -32.12 7.46
CA GLN A 137 10.60 -31.47 6.56
C GLN A 137 9.16 -31.83 6.99
N PRO A 138 8.24 -30.87 7.09
CA PRO A 138 6.83 -31.21 7.26
C PRO A 138 6.37 -31.89 5.96
N ARG A 139 6.03 -33.18 6.03
CA ARG A 139 5.29 -33.84 4.96
C ARG A 139 3.91 -33.20 4.93
N ILE A 140 3.68 -32.36 3.95
CA ILE A 140 2.35 -31.82 3.67
C ILE A 140 1.58 -32.94 2.97
N ASP A 141 0.75 -33.64 3.73
CA ASP A 141 -0.18 -34.64 3.19
C ASP A 141 -1.40 -33.88 2.65
N LEU A 142 -1.36 -33.55 1.36
CA LEU A 142 -2.51 -32.99 0.65
C LEU A 142 -3.45 -34.14 0.27
N PRO A 143 -4.74 -34.10 0.62
CA PRO A 143 -5.69 -35.11 0.17
C PRO A 143 -5.87 -34.99 -1.35
N VAL A 144 -5.52 -36.07 -2.07
CA VAL A 144 -5.87 -36.25 -3.47
C VAL A 144 -7.37 -36.53 -3.54
N PHE A 145 -8.15 -35.59 -4.09
CA PHE A 145 -9.53 -35.86 -4.46
C PHE A 145 -9.52 -36.63 -5.78
N GLN A 146 -10.06 -37.86 -5.72
CA GLN A 146 -10.17 -38.79 -6.84
C GLN A 146 -11.42 -38.49 -7.67
#